data_AF-A0A951GEZ9-F1
#
_entry.id   AF-A0A951GEZ9-F1
#
_cell.length_a   1.000
_cell.length_b   1.000
_cell.length_c   1.000
_cell.angle_alpha   90.00
_cell.angle_beta   90.00
_cell.angle_gamma   90.00
#
_symmetry.space_group_name_H-M   'P 1'
#
loop_
_entity.id
_entity.type
_entity.pdbx_description
1 polymer ?
#
loop_
_entity_poly.entity_id
_entity_poly.type
_entity_poly.pdbx_seq_one_letter_code
_entity_poly.pdbx_strand_id
1 'polypeptide(L)'
;MVDHYLPHLVNLWTLCITWVVGGVLLLAGAGLTGNRVAPEFQIGAGWGAFCMLLTSWGVFVPVSLRLPAIAFCIASLGVILLPRRRPVRAAWLTLGRMLAISLPLWLLIAPIRPSQPDTFLNLLPNALYLVDYGLLPTSGRPQSYSLLPAAPYDTQFLSFLGSLLDPDYPVSGMSLVNVMLQLVAALAIARALGQRDSAPAPALSWTMAALGWLLVTLLDPGFVPRIHLAAYGEPALAAMSVVAAWLFVSAQSELARGEPPTRLLPLGLALAAIANTKQTGIALVASLAGAALISAWTEPAVPRAAALRHTALAVLPAAFLFAVWRYHVGHAGVEELKPLPAAEWNWAHLAEATSSILGVISEKPLYFACVIGSILVLPVLWVRQGWTPTTRLLIFNAALFVLYNLFVLAAYIAVFPPEMSANAHSYFRYNTQLSLVLVLSLALAMRDLGAAARLRSKDRRLAGAVLLSLALLAPVAFVKRLRFDLDMPQPLVWDIAKHVANYLSDDDRLALLLPGDNDSVATMISGVLADTPPRRRRLDLLRRNTADPATLEEAARLGYPLALVSCTPQGQSDLPPAQAVLLRHDPGGWRLIAAWPYPQHAAERRWQHLLSWSPLCRSQ
;
A
#
# COMPACT_ATOMS: atom_id res chain seq x y z
N MET A 1 16.78 -23.37 6.08
CA MET A 1 15.38 -22.96 5.73
C MET A 1 14.83 -21.91 6.69
N VAL A 2 15.13 -21.97 7.99
CA VAL A 2 14.72 -20.97 9.00
C VAL A 2 15.40 -19.60 8.78
N ASP A 3 16.60 -19.59 8.22
CA ASP A 3 17.43 -18.37 8.10
C ASP A 3 16.78 -17.26 7.26
N HIS A 4 15.97 -17.59 6.25
CA HIS A 4 15.26 -16.59 5.43
C HIS A 4 14.08 -15.91 6.14
N TYR A 5 13.64 -16.46 7.27
CA TYR A 5 12.53 -15.95 8.06
C TYR A 5 12.96 -15.02 9.19
N LEU A 6 14.23 -15.06 9.59
CA LEU A 6 14.74 -14.26 10.70
C LEU A 6 15.34 -12.95 10.19
N PRO A 7 15.15 -11.83 10.91
CA PRO A 7 15.76 -10.56 10.55
C PRO A 7 17.26 -10.56 10.84
N HIS A 8 18.05 -9.99 9.93
CA HIS A 8 19.42 -9.57 10.19
C HIS A 8 19.46 -8.18 10.86
N LEU A 9 20.63 -7.76 11.35
CA LEU A 9 20.80 -6.44 11.99
C LEU A 9 20.35 -5.28 11.11
N VAL A 10 20.64 -5.33 9.81
CA VAL A 10 20.18 -4.31 8.85
C VAL A 10 18.64 -4.23 8.78
N ASN A 11 17.95 -5.36 8.90
CA ASN A 11 16.48 -5.39 8.87
C ASN A 11 15.89 -4.77 10.15
N LEU A 12 16.55 -4.96 11.29
CA LEU A 12 16.17 -4.32 12.55
C LEU A 12 16.40 -2.81 12.51
N TRP A 13 17.48 -2.36 11.87
CA TRP A 13 17.75 -0.94 11.63
C TRP A 13 16.65 -0.30 10.76
N THR A 14 16.28 -0.93 9.64
CA THR A 14 15.15 -0.48 8.81
C THR A 14 13.87 -0.38 9.63
N LEU A 15 13.58 -1.39 10.45
CA LEU A 15 12.42 -1.37 11.34
C LEU A 15 12.44 -0.18 12.31
N CYS A 16 13.59 0.13 12.92
CA CYS A 16 13.75 1.30 13.77
C CYS A 16 13.45 2.61 13.01
N ILE A 17 13.95 2.75 11.78
CA ILE A 17 13.66 3.92 10.93
C ILE A 17 12.16 4.06 10.68
N THR A 18 11.44 2.96 10.38
CA THR A 18 9.97 3.02 10.19
C THR A 18 9.25 3.56 11.42
N TRP A 19 9.68 3.17 12.62
CA TRP A 19 9.10 3.69 13.87
C TRP A 19 9.48 5.15 14.13
N VAL A 20 10.67 5.59 13.73
CA VAL A 20 11.05 7.01 13.75
C VAL A 20 10.15 7.82 12.83
N VAL A 21 9.89 7.34 11.60
CA VAL A 21 8.92 7.95 10.67
C VAL A 21 7.56 8.08 11.35
N GLY A 22 7.02 6.99 11.91
CA GLY A 22 5.74 7.02 12.64
C GLY A 22 5.72 7.99 13.83
N GLY A 23 6.83 8.09 14.57
CA GLY A 23 7.01 9.03 15.66
C GLY A 23 6.99 10.50 15.21
N VAL A 24 7.66 10.82 14.10
CA VAL A 24 7.63 12.15 13.48
C VAL A 24 6.20 12.52 13.07
N LEU A 25 5.48 11.61 12.40
CA LEU A 25 4.08 11.83 11.99
C LEU A 25 3.16 12.05 13.19
N LEU A 26 3.31 11.25 14.26
CA LEU A 26 2.57 11.43 15.51
C LEU A 26 2.79 12.82 16.10
N LEU A 27 4.05 13.25 16.19
CA LEU A 27 4.40 14.54 16.78
C LEU A 27 3.88 15.71 15.92
N ALA A 28 4.04 15.64 14.60
CA ALA A 28 3.48 16.61 13.67
C ALA A 28 1.96 16.75 13.85
N GLY A 29 1.25 15.62 13.83
CA GLY A 29 -0.19 15.60 14.03
C GLY A 29 -0.64 16.10 15.39
N ALA A 30 0.10 15.80 16.45
CA ALA A 30 -0.14 16.31 17.79
C ALA A 30 0.11 17.83 17.87
N GLY A 31 1.11 18.33 17.14
CA GLY A 31 1.35 19.76 16.93
C GLY A 31 0.14 20.46 16.33
N LEU A 32 -0.45 19.88 15.29
CA LEU A 32 -1.60 20.44 14.55
C LEU A 32 -2.92 20.32 15.33
N THR A 33 -3.20 19.15 15.89
CA THR A 33 -4.51 18.80 16.44
C THR A 33 -4.60 18.91 17.96
N GLY A 34 -3.46 19.07 18.65
CA GLY A 34 -3.36 19.13 20.10
C GLY A 34 -3.41 17.75 20.78
N ASN A 35 -3.20 17.75 22.10
CA ASN A 35 -3.02 16.53 22.88
C ASN A 35 -4.33 15.76 23.21
N ARG A 36 -5.49 16.28 22.81
CA ARG A 36 -6.81 15.67 23.05
C ARG A 36 -7.20 14.66 21.97
N VAL A 37 -6.56 14.73 20.81
CA VAL A 37 -6.78 13.81 19.69
C VAL A 37 -5.97 12.54 19.92
N ALA A 38 -6.54 11.39 19.54
CA ALA A 38 -5.90 10.10 19.70
C ALA A 38 -4.70 9.94 18.75
N PRO A 39 -3.68 9.12 19.13
CA PRO A 39 -2.45 8.99 18.36
C PRO A 39 -2.67 8.52 16.92
N GLU A 40 -3.61 7.63 16.65
CA GLU A 40 -3.90 7.15 15.30
C GLU A 40 -4.41 8.26 14.35
N PHE A 41 -5.23 9.18 14.88
CA PHE A 41 -5.72 10.33 14.12
C PHE A 41 -4.65 11.41 14.00
N GLN A 42 -3.77 11.54 15.00
CA GLN A 42 -2.59 12.40 14.94
C GLN A 42 -1.63 11.90 13.85
N ILE A 43 -1.32 10.60 13.79
CA ILE A 43 -0.44 10.04 12.74
C ILE A 43 -1.03 10.31 11.35
N GLY A 44 -2.33 10.04 11.15
CA GLY A 44 -3.00 10.36 9.87
C GLY A 44 -2.97 11.85 9.53
N ALA A 45 -3.17 12.73 10.51
CA ALA A 45 -3.09 14.18 10.31
C ALA A 45 -1.67 14.66 9.98
N GLY A 46 -0.66 14.16 10.71
CA GLY A 46 0.74 14.47 10.47
C GLY A 46 1.18 14.00 9.09
N TRP A 47 0.71 12.82 8.66
CA TRP A 47 0.95 12.32 7.32
C TRP A 47 0.34 13.23 6.26
N GLY A 48 -0.96 13.53 6.33
CA GLY A 48 -1.61 14.45 5.39
C GLY A 48 -0.92 15.82 5.28
N ALA A 49 -0.47 16.37 6.41
CA ALA A 49 0.27 17.63 6.44
C ALA A 49 1.64 17.51 5.75
N PHE A 50 2.32 16.38 5.91
CA PHE A 50 3.57 16.09 5.21
C PHE A 50 3.36 15.99 3.70
N CYS A 51 2.28 15.35 3.24
CA CYS A 51 1.88 15.32 1.82
C CYS A 51 1.71 16.74 1.28
N MET A 52 0.93 17.57 1.98
CA MET A 52 0.68 18.96 1.60
C MET A 52 1.99 19.74 1.47
N LEU A 53 2.88 19.62 2.46
CA LEU A 53 4.16 20.29 2.44
C LEU A 53 5.03 19.86 1.26
N LEU A 54 5.26 18.56 1.07
CA LEU A 54 6.19 18.06 0.05
C LEU A 54 5.63 18.19 -1.36
N THR A 55 4.34 17.94 -1.58
CA THR A 55 3.73 18.15 -2.90
C THR A 55 3.77 19.63 -3.26
N SER A 56 3.33 20.55 -2.37
CA SER A 56 3.38 21.98 -2.69
C SER A 56 4.80 22.50 -2.89
N TRP A 57 5.76 22.09 -2.04
CA TRP A 57 7.15 22.48 -2.21
C TRP A 57 7.74 21.93 -3.52
N GLY A 58 7.60 20.63 -3.78
CA GLY A 58 8.20 19.99 -4.95
C GLY A 58 7.68 20.52 -6.29
N VAL A 59 6.47 21.07 -6.28
CA VAL A 59 5.83 21.66 -7.47
C VAL A 59 6.21 23.12 -7.67
N PHE A 60 6.19 23.94 -6.61
CA PHE A 60 6.37 25.39 -6.74
C PHE A 60 7.79 25.88 -6.47
N VAL A 61 8.63 25.06 -5.81
CA VAL A 61 9.97 25.45 -5.41
C VAL A 61 10.99 24.57 -6.15
N PRO A 62 11.90 25.15 -6.96
CA PRO A 62 12.90 24.39 -7.72
C PRO A 62 14.10 23.98 -6.84
N VAL A 63 13.86 23.64 -5.57
CA VAL A 63 14.87 23.30 -4.57
C VAL A 63 14.55 21.94 -3.96
N SER A 64 15.59 21.24 -3.50
CA SER A 64 15.47 19.90 -2.93
C SER A 64 14.40 19.79 -1.84
N LEU A 65 13.56 18.75 -1.96
CA LEU A 65 12.58 18.26 -0.98
C LEU A 65 13.22 17.85 0.36
N ARG A 66 14.55 17.66 0.41
CA ARG A 66 15.27 17.39 1.67
C ARG A 66 15.10 18.54 2.66
N LEU A 67 15.09 19.80 2.17
CA LEU A 67 14.96 20.98 3.03
C LEU A 67 13.62 21.02 3.79
N PRO A 68 12.44 21.00 3.12
CA PRO A 68 11.17 20.99 3.82
C PRO A 68 10.98 19.72 4.67
N ALA A 69 11.53 18.57 4.25
CA ALA A 69 11.44 17.34 5.03
C ALA A 69 12.24 17.40 6.35
N ILE A 70 13.46 17.95 6.33
CA ILE A 70 14.27 18.19 7.54
C ILE A 70 13.58 19.23 8.43
N ALA A 71 13.10 20.33 7.85
CA ALA A 71 12.36 21.34 8.59
C ALA A 71 11.11 20.76 9.26
N PHE A 72 10.38 19.89 8.58
CA PHE A 72 9.23 19.16 9.12
C PHE A 72 9.62 18.28 10.30
N CYS A 73 10.75 17.56 10.21
CA CYS A 73 11.28 16.74 11.31
C CYS A 73 11.62 17.60 12.54
N ILE A 74 12.34 18.70 12.34
CA ILE A 74 12.73 19.63 13.41
C ILE A 74 11.47 20.23 14.08
N ALA A 75 10.52 20.71 13.28
CA ALA A 75 9.26 21.25 13.79
C ALA A 75 8.46 20.21 14.58
N SER A 76 8.41 18.96 14.09
CA SER A 76 7.75 17.85 14.76
C SER A 76 8.40 17.55 16.12
N LEU A 77 9.73 17.46 16.17
CA LEU A 77 10.45 17.25 17.44
C LEU A 77 10.22 18.40 18.43
N GLY A 78 10.13 19.64 17.94
CA GLY A 78 9.81 20.82 18.75
C GLY A 78 8.46 20.72 19.49
N VAL A 79 7.51 19.93 19.00
CA VAL A 79 6.19 19.71 19.66
C VAL A 79 6.34 19.11 21.05
N ILE A 80 7.42 18.37 21.34
CA ILE A 80 7.69 17.81 22.68
C ILE A 80 7.80 18.92 23.74
N LEU A 81 8.29 20.10 23.34
CA LEU A 81 8.46 21.27 24.19
C LEU A 81 7.14 22.02 24.46
N LEU A 82 6.04 21.66 23.79
CA LEU A 82 4.74 22.32 23.90
C LEU A 82 3.78 21.48 24.77
N PRO A 83 3.56 21.80 26.06
CA PRO A 83 2.83 20.93 27.00
C PRO A 83 1.38 20.62 26.58
N ARG A 84 0.74 21.56 25.88
CA ARG A 84 -0.65 21.42 25.37
C ARG A 84 -0.75 20.66 24.05
N ARG A 85 0.38 20.41 23.38
CA ARG A 85 0.43 19.76 22.06
C ARG A 85 1.12 18.40 22.11
N ARG A 86 2.07 18.17 23.02
CA ARG A 86 2.79 16.90 23.11
C ARG A 86 1.84 15.71 23.37
N PRO A 87 2.10 14.54 22.78
CA PRO A 87 1.33 13.33 23.06
C PRO A 87 1.36 12.98 24.56
N VAL A 88 0.20 12.69 25.13
CA VAL A 88 0.07 12.30 26.54
C VAL A 88 0.62 10.89 26.77
N ARG A 89 0.93 10.54 28.02
CA ARG A 89 1.39 9.20 28.42
C ARG A 89 0.48 8.07 27.90
N ALA A 90 -0.83 8.31 27.86
CA ALA A 90 -1.80 7.34 27.35
C ALA A 90 -1.60 7.02 25.85
N ALA A 91 -1.16 8.00 25.05
CA ALA A 91 -0.84 7.80 23.64
C ALA A 91 0.37 6.88 23.48
N TRP A 92 1.46 7.17 24.20
CA TRP A 92 2.67 6.33 24.20
C TRP A 92 2.41 4.91 24.70
N LEU A 93 1.63 4.74 25.76
CA LEU A 93 1.24 3.41 26.25
C LEU A 93 0.41 2.64 25.21
N THR A 94 -0.46 3.32 24.48
CA THR A 94 -1.28 2.71 23.42
C THR A 94 -0.38 2.21 22.27
N LEU A 95 0.55 3.04 21.82
CA LEU A 95 1.50 2.68 20.76
C LEU A 95 2.44 1.56 21.21
N GLY A 96 2.98 1.62 22.43
CA GLY A 96 3.83 0.58 22.99
C GLY A 96 3.13 -0.77 23.12
N ARG A 97 1.85 -0.79 23.53
CA ARG A 97 1.02 -2.01 23.54
C ARG A 97 0.83 -2.57 22.13
N MET A 98 0.51 -1.72 21.16
CA MET A 98 0.33 -2.14 19.78
C MET A 98 1.63 -2.70 19.19
N LEU A 99 2.77 -2.05 19.42
CA LEU A 99 4.09 -2.55 19.03
C LEU A 99 4.37 -3.92 19.67
N ALA A 100 4.15 -4.08 20.97
CA ALA A 100 4.41 -5.35 21.66
C ALA A 100 3.55 -6.51 21.12
N ILE A 101 2.27 -6.27 20.84
CA ILE A 101 1.37 -7.28 20.27
C ILE A 101 1.74 -7.61 18.81
N SER A 102 2.13 -6.61 18.03
CA SER A 102 2.48 -6.79 16.61
C SER A 102 3.94 -7.19 16.38
N LEU A 103 4.75 -7.30 17.43
CA LEU A 103 6.18 -7.61 17.34
C LEU A 103 6.47 -8.89 16.52
N PRO A 104 5.72 -10.01 16.66
CA PRO A 104 5.95 -11.18 15.82
C PRO A 104 5.79 -10.91 14.32
N LEU A 105 4.82 -10.07 13.93
CA LEU A 105 4.68 -9.66 12.54
C LEU A 105 5.87 -8.79 12.10
N TRP A 106 6.27 -7.82 12.90
CA TRP A 106 7.39 -6.95 12.57
C TRP A 106 8.68 -7.73 12.33
N LEU A 107 9.00 -8.68 13.21
CA LEU A 107 10.18 -9.53 13.05
C LEU A 107 10.09 -10.40 11.79
N LEU A 108 8.90 -10.88 11.45
CA LEU A 108 8.65 -11.68 10.26
C LEU A 108 8.83 -10.87 8.97
N ILE A 109 8.31 -9.64 8.94
CA ILE A 109 8.24 -8.79 7.75
C ILE A 109 9.47 -7.90 7.60
N ALA A 110 10.27 -7.69 8.65
CA ALA A 110 11.53 -6.95 8.57
C ALA A 110 12.47 -7.40 7.41
N PRO A 111 12.66 -8.70 7.12
CA PRO A 111 13.45 -9.17 5.95
C PRO A 111 12.66 -9.21 4.62
N ILE A 112 11.47 -8.62 4.53
CA ILE A 112 10.65 -8.69 3.30
C ILE A 112 11.36 -8.04 2.12
N ARG A 113 11.24 -8.66 0.96
CA ARG A 113 11.82 -8.17 -0.30
C ARG A 113 10.73 -7.66 -1.24
N PRO A 114 10.99 -6.61 -2.03
CA PRO A 114 10.15 -6.27 -3.18
C PRO A 114 9.92 -7.48 -4.08
N SER A 115 8.66 -7.76 -4.38
CA SER A 115 8.29 -9.00 -5.10
C SER A 115 7.07 -8.83 -6.01
N GLN A 116 6.65 -7.60 -6.30
CA GLN A 116 5.49 -7.35 -7.14
C GLN A 116 5.91 -6.50 -8.36
N PRO A 117 5.42 -6.80 -9.57
CA PRO A 117 5.77 -6.06 -10.78
C PRO A 117 5.58 -4.55 -10.64
N ASP A 118 4.43 -4.08 -10.14
CA ASP A 118 4.18 -2.64 -9.95
C ASP A 118 5.18 -1.98 -8.99
N THR A 119 5.77 -2.76 -8.07
CA THR A 119 6.81 -2.23 -7.17
C THR A 119 8.03 -1.80 -7.97
N PHE A 120 8.49 -2.64 -8.91
CA PHE A 120 9.66 -2.35 -9.74
C PHE A 120 9.35 -1.49 -10.97
N LEU A 121 8.10 -1.49 -11.46
CA LEU A 121 7.72 -0.64 -12.60
C LEU A 121 7.52 0.82 -12.22
N ASN A 122 6.96 1.08 -11.03
CA ASN A 122 6.48 2.41 -10.69
C ASN A 122 6.88 2.84 -9.28
N LEU A 123 6.61 2.01 -8.27
CA LEU A 123 6.53 2.48 -6.90
C LEU A 123 7.92 2.72 -6.28
N LEU A 124 8.83 1.76 -6.45
CA LEU A 124 10.21 1.83 -5.98
C LEU A 124 11.04 2.82 -6.82
N PRO A 125 11.00 2.81 -8.17
CA PRO A 125 11.69 3.83 -8.96
C PRO A 125 11.27 5.26 -8.60
N ASN A 126 9.97 5.51 -8.38
CA ASN A 126 9.50 6.82 -7.91
C ASN A 126 10.07 7.18 -6.53
N ALA A 127 10.14 6.22 -5.60
CA ALA A 127 10.71 6.47 -4.27
C ALA A 127 12.21 6.79 -4.36
N LEU A 128 12.96 6.01 -5.13
CA LEU A 128 14.40 6.20 -5.33
C LEU A 128 14.68 7.53 -6.04
N TYR A 129 13.88 7.93 -7.03
CA TYR A 129 14.01 9.23 -7.67
C TYR A 129 13.99 10.39 -6.64
N LEU A 130 13.09 10.33 -5.66
CA LEU A 130 13.05 11.30 -4.57
C LEU A 130 14.30 11.24 -3.70
N VAL A 131 14.76 10.04 -3.33
CA VAL A 131 15.99 9.87 -2.53
C VAL A 131 17.19 10.47 -3.24
N ASP A 132 17.26 10.29 -4.54
CA ASP A 132 18.45 10.53 -5.34
C ASP A 132 18.59 12.00 -5.71
N TYR A 133 17.52 12.55 -6.29
CA TYR A 133 17.50 13.91 -6.78
C TYR A 133 16.88 14.87 -5.78
N GLY A 134 16.11 14.39 -4.81
CA GLY A 134 15.37 15.24 -3.88
C GLY A 134 14.36 16.13 -4.59
N LEU A 135 13.83 15.73 -5.74
CA LEU A 135 12.95 16.54 -6.59
C LEU A 135 11.86 15.65 -7.19
N LEU A 136 10.73 16.24 -7.58
CA LEU A 136 9.74 15.55 -8.41
C LEU A 136 10.26 15.43 -9.86
N PRO A 137 9.98 14.36 -10.61
CA PRO A 137 10.47 14.23 -11.98
C PRO A 137 9.80 15.21 -12.94
N THR A 138 10.58 15.73 -13.88
CA THR A 138 10.10 16.51 -15.03
C THR A 138 10.99 16.21 -16.24
N SER A 139 10.56 16.57 -17.44
CA SER A 139 11.33 16.40 -18.69
C SER A 139 12.64 17.20 -18.70
N GLY A 140 12.72 18.28 -17.91
CA GLY A 140 13.93 19.09 -17.74
C GLY A 140 14.89 18.60 -16.65
N ARG A 141 14.62 17.44 -16.04
CA ARG A 141 15.42 16.85 -14.95
C ARG A 141 15.98 15.49 -15.40
N PRO A 142 16.91 14.87 -14.65
CA PRO A 142 17.34 13.51 -14.93
C PRO A 142 16.16 12.58 -15.14
N GLN A 143 16.28 11.68 -16.11
CA GLN A 143 15.21 10.76 -16.50
C GLN A 143 14.80 9.87 -15.31
N SER A 144 13.49 9.66 -15.16
CA SER A 144 12.96 8.67 -14.22
C SER A 144 12.85 7.32 -14.92
N TYR A 145 13.25 6.25 -14.21
CA TYR A 145 13.09 4.86 -14.66
C TYR A 145 11.70 4.28 -14.37
N SER A 146 10.84 5.07 -13.71
CA SER A 146 9.44 4.71 -13.50
C SER A 146 8.67 4.74 -14.80
N LEU A 147 7.76 3.79 -15.00
CA LEU A 147 6.78 3.81 -16.09
C LEU A 147 5.76 4.95 -15.90
N LEU A 148 5.44 5.30 -14.65
CA LEU A 148 4.49 6.35 -14.28
C LEU A 148 5.15 7.38 -13.35
N PRO A 149 6.09 8.20 -13.85
CA PRO A 149 6.81 9.20 -13.07
C PRO A 149 5.91 10.33 -12.57
N ALA A 150 4.76 10.61 -13.17
CA ALA A 150 3.84 11.62 -12.65
C ALA A 150 2.81 11.06 -11.64
N ALA A 151 2.91 9.79 -11.26
CA ALA A 151 2.00 9.21 -10.27
C ALA A 151 2.10 9.96 -8.91
N PRO A 152 1.01 10.11 -8.16
CA PRO A 152 1.04 10.70 -6.82
C PRO A 152 2.05 9.99 -5.88
N TYR A 153 2.72 10.74 -5.02
CA TYR A 153 3.97 10.35 -4.35
C TYR A 153 3.81 9.99 -2.86
N ASP A 154 2.61 9.78 -2.33
CA ASP A 154 2.45 9.79 -0.87
C ASP A 154 3.23 8.71 -0.12
N THR A 155 3.07 7.46 -0.53
CA THR A 155 3.77 6.33 0.09
C THR A 155 5.29 6.43 -0.12
N GLN A 156 5.69 7.05 -1.23
CA GLN A 156 7.08 7.37 -1.56
C GLN A 156 7.61 8.48 -0.66
N PHE A 157 6.82 9.48 -0.27
CA PHE A 157 7.23 10.52 0.68
C PHE A 157 7.54 9.93 2.06
N LEU A 158 6.74 8.99 2.56
CA LEU A 158 7.06 8.31 3.82
C LEU A 158 8.38 7.54 3.75
N SER A 159 8.70 6.97 2.58
CA SER A 159 9.97 6.28 2.36
C SER A 159 11.12 7.25 2.18
N PHE A 160 10.89 8.37 1.52
CA PHE A 160 11.84 9.48 1.41
C PHE A 160 12.18 10.08 2.77
N LEU A 161 11.20 10.20 3.68
CA LEU A 161 11.43 10.64 5.05
C LEU A 161 12.37 9.69 5.80
N GLY A 162 12.16 8.37 5.67
CA GLY A 162 13.08 7.36 6.20
C GLY A 162 14.47 7.41 5.54
N SER A 163 14.53 7.77 4.26
CA SER A 163 15.79 7.88 3.51
C SER A 163 16.73 8.99 3.99
N LEU A 164 16.22 9.95 4.76
CA LEU A 164 17.06 10.95 5.43
C LEU A 164 18.02 10.32 6.45
N LEU A 165 17.71 9.11 6.94
CA LEU A 165 18.56 8.34 7.86
C LEU A 165 19.35 7.23 7.14
N ASP A 166 18.75 6.62 6.12
CA ASP A 166 19.36 5.54 5.34
C ASP A 166 18.91 5.62 3.87
N PRO A 167 19.78 6.00 2.92
CA PRO A 167 19.43 6.14 1.51
C PRO A 167 18.85 4.87 0.86
N ASP A 168 19.11 3.69 1.40
CA ASP A 168 18.61 2.42 0.86
C ASP A 168 17.32 1.95 1.55
N TYR A 169 16.80 2.73 2.51
CA TYR A 169 15.56 2.47 3.22
C TYR A 169 14.38 2.10 2.32
N PRO A 170 14.10 2.76 1.17
CA PRO A 170 12.87 2.51 0.40
C PRO A 170 12.63 1.05 0.01
N VAL A 171 13.69 0.29 -0.29
CA VAL A 171 13.61 -1.10 -0.79
C VAL A 171 12.85 -2.00 0.19
N SER A 172 13.11 -1.88 1.48
CA SER A 172 12.39 -2.63 2.54
C SER A 172 11.36 -1.77 3.29
N GLY A 173 11.56 -0.45 3.30
CA GLY A 173 10.83 0.51 4.11
C GLY A 173 9.39 0.73 3.66
N MET A 174 9.10 0.66 2.35
CA MET A 174 7.73 0.86 1.84
C MET A 174 6.74 -0.17 2.39
N SER A 175 7.14 -1.45 2.42
CA SER A 175 6.35 -2.54 3.01
C SER A 175 6.14 -2.35 4.52
N LEU A 176 7.18 -1.92 5.25
CA LEU A 176 7.12 -1.67 6.69
C LEU A 176 6.24 -0.47 7.02
N VAL A 177 6.25 0.57 6.19
CA VAL A 177 5.32 1.71 6.31
C VAL A 177 3.87 1.22 6.18
N ASN A 178 3.56 0.32 5.25
CA ASN A 178 2.21 -0.24 5.13
C ASN A 178 1.79 -1.04 6.37
N VAL A 179 2.71 -1.80 6.98
CA VAL A 179 2.44 -2.45 8.28
C VAL A 179 2.09 -1.40 9.34
N MET A 180 2.88 -0.33 9.45
CA MET A 180 2.63 0.75 10.40
C MET A 180 1.25 1.39 10.19
N LEU A 181 0.86 1.67 8.94
CA LEU A 181 -0.45 2.25 8.61
C LEU A 181 -1.60 1.29 8.94
N GLN A 182 -1.41 -0.02 8.73
CA GLN A 182 -2.37 -1.03 9.16
C GLN A 182 -2.56 -1.03 10.68
N LEU A 183 -1.48 -0.81 11.46
CA LEU A 183 -1.56 -0.66 12.92
C LEU A 183 -2.26 0.63 13.34
N VAL A 184 -2.10 1.72 12.58
CA VAL A 184 -2.89 2.96 12.78
C VAL A 184 -4.38 2.67 12.60
N ALA A 185 -4.76 1.92 11.56
CA ALA A 185 -6.14 1.49 11.36
C ALA A 185 -6.64 0.59 12.50
N ALA A 186 -5.81 -0.34 12.99
CA ALA A 186 -6.14 -1.22 14.11
C ALA A 186 -6.49 -0.42 15.37
N LEU A 187 -5.71 0.62 15.67
CA LEU A 187 -5.95 1.53 16.78
C LEU A 187 -7.26 2.30 16.60
N ALA A 188 -7.52 2.83 15.41
CA ALA A 188 -8.75 3.55 15.10
C ALA A 188 -10.00 2.67 15.30
N ILE A 189 -9.97 1.43 14.79
CA ILE A 189 -11.05 0.46 14.95
C ILE A 189 -11.24 0.08 16.43
N ALA A 190 -10.15 -0.22 17.14
CA ALA A 190 -10.21 -0.53 18.56
C ALA A 190 -10.80 0.62 19.39
N ARG A 191 -10.49 1.87 19.04
CA ARG A 191 -11.04 3.05 19.72
C ARG A 191 -12.52 3.26 19.41
N ALA A 192 -12.93 3.11 18.16
CA ALA A 192 -14.32 3.20 17.76
C ALA A 192 -15.20 2.15 18.47
N LEU A 193 -14.66 0.94 18.69
CA LEU A 193 -15.34 -0.10 19.45
C LEU A 193 -15.45 0.21 20.95
N GLY A 194 -14.41 0.84 21.52
CA GLY A 194 -14.31 1.11 22.96
C GLY A 194 -14.94 2.42 23.45
N GLN A 195 -15.11 3.43 22.59
CA GLN A 195 -15.69 4.72 22.99
C GLN A 195 -17.22 4.69 22.93
N ARG A 196 -17.86 5.05 24.05
CA ARG A 196 -19.27 5.49 24.11
C ARG A 196 -19.42 7.00 24.29
N ASP A 197 -18.41 7.69 24.86
CA ASP A 197 -18.47 9.14 25.16
C ASP A 197 -17.17 9.92 24.82
N SER A 198 -17.32 11.23 24.60
CA SER A 198 -16.32 12.19 24.08
C SER A 198 -15.15 12.57 25.01
N ALA A 199 -14.87 11.80 26.07
CA ALA A 199 -13.79 12.09 27.02
C ALA A 199 -12.39 11.96 26.38
N PRO A 200 -11.35 12.64 26.93
CA PRO A 200 -9.97 12.47 26.48
C PRO A 200 -9.59 10.99 26.43
N ALA A 201 -9.01 10.58 25.31
CA ALA A 201 -8.99 9.18 24.94
C ALA A 201 -8.07 8.37 25.89
N PRO A 202 -8.61 7.45 26.71
CA PRO A 202 -7.78 6.65 27.60
C PRO A 202 -6.86 5.72 26.80
N ALA A 203 -5.84 5.19 27.47
CA ALA A 203 -4.96 4.19 26.87
C ALA A 203 -5.75 2.91 26.54
N LEU A 204 -5.61 2.38 25.33
CA LEU A 204 -6.31 1.15 24.93
C LEU A 204 -5.82 -0.04 25.75
N SER A 205 -6.74 -0.90 26.20
CA SER A 205 -6.38 -2.15 26.87
C SER A 205 -5.68 -3.11 25.90
N TRP A 206 -4.90 -4.06 26.43
CA TRP A 206 -4.26 -5.12 25.64
C TRP A 206 -5.27 -5.89 24.77
N THR A 207 -6.44 -6.21 25.32
CA THR A 207 -7.51 -6.90 24.60
C THR A 207 -8.04 -6.08 23.43
N MET A 208 -8.26 -4.77 23.61
CA MET A 208 -8.75 -3.92 22.52
C MET A 208 -7.70 -3.72 21.43
N ALA A 209 -6.43 -3.56 21.81
CA ALA A 209 -5.33 -3.48 20.85
C ALA A 209 -5.18 -4.81 20.06
N ALA A 210 -5.25 -5.96 20.74
CA ALA A 210 -5.21 -7.27 20.09
C ALA A 210 -6.41 -7.49 19.15
N LEU A 211 -7.62 -7.11 19.57
CA LEU A 211 -8.81 -7.19 18.73
C LEU A 211 -8.67 -6.30 17.49
N GLY A 212 -8.26 -5.03 17.66
CA GLY A 212 -8.01 -4.13 16.53
C GLY A 212 -6.98 -4.71 15.56
N TRP A 213 -5.88 -5.25 16.06
CA TRP A 213 -4.86 -5.92 15.26
C TRP A 213 -5.40 -7.11 14.46
N LEU A 214 -6.18 -7.98 15.09
CA LEU A 214 -6.80 -9.12 14.41
C LEU A 214 -7.84 -8.67 13.38
N LEU A 215 -8.60 -7.61 13.68
CA LEU A 215 -9.62 -7.05 12.78
C LEU A 215 -9.02 -6.46 11.50
N VAL A 216 -7.81 -5.93 11.52
CA VAL A 216 -7.14 -5.42 10.32
C VAL A 216 -6.29 -6.47 9.59
N THR A 217 -6.23 -7.70 10.11
CA THR A 217 -5.43 -8.78 9.52
C THR A 217 -6.23 -10.05 9.36
N LEU A 218 -6.23 -10.92 10.37
CA LEU A 218 -6.81 -12.26 10.29
C LEU A 218 -8.32 -12.26 10.04
N LEU A 219 -9.03 -11.27 10.60
CA LEU A 219 -10.48 -11.15 10.52
C LEU A 219 -10.95 -10.14 9.46
N ASP A 220 -10.02 -9.52 8.72
CA ASP A 220 -10.37 -8.68 7.58
C ASP A 220 -10.59 -9.57 6.34
N PRO A 221 -11.83 -9.67 5.81
CA PRO A 221 -12.10 -10.49 4.63
C PRO A 221 -11.46 -9.93 3.35
N GLY A 222 -11.01 -8.67 3.36
CA GLY A 222 -10.24 -8.04 2.28
C GLY A 222 -8.72 -8.20 2.43
N PHE A 223 -8.22 -8.75 3.54
CA PHE A 223 -6.78 -8.83 3.78
C PHE A 223 -6.10 -9.85 2.86
N VAL A 224 -5.27 -9.31 1.98
CA VAL A 224 -4.44 -10.06 1.05
C VAL A 224 -2.98 -9.69 1.33
N PRO A 225 -2.15 -10.57 1.89
CA PRO A 225 -0.78 -10.24 2.31
C PRO A 225 0.07 -9.60 1.20
N ARG A 226 -0.01 -10.13 -0.03
CA ARG A 226 0.72 -9.58 -1.19
C ARG A 226 0.29 -8.17 -1.62
N ILE A 227 -0.85 -7.69 -1.14
CA ILE A 227 -1.33 -6.31 -1.35
C ILE A 227 -1.03 -5.48 -0.09
N HIS A 228 -1.39 -6.01 1.08
CA HIS A 228 -1.36 -5.31 2.37
C HIS A 228 0.04 -5.11 2.95
N LEU A 229 0.97 -6.01 2.63
CA LEU A 229 2.34 -6.00 3.14
C LEU A 229 3.37 -5.73 2.03
N ALA A 230 2.94 -5.60 0.77
CA ALA A 230 3.81 -5.13 -0.32
C ALA A 230 3.91 -3.60 -0.32
N ALA A 231 4.78 -3.02 -1.15
CA ALA A 231 4.98 -1.57 -1.30
C ALA A 231 3.81 -0.83 -2.00
N TYR A 232 2.62 -1.42 -2.00
CA TYR A 232 1.42 -0.95 -2.70
C TYR A 232 0.73 0.22 -1.98
N GLY A 233 -0.04 1.02 -2.72
CA GLY A 233 -0.80 2.14 -2.14
C GLY A 233 -2.14 1.73 -1.52
N GLU A 234 -2.66 0.54 -1.87
CA GLU A 234 -3.94 0.05 -1.35
C GLU A 234 -4.07 0.00 0.19
N PRO A 235 -3.04 -0.39 0.97
CA PRO A 235 -3.16 -0.50 2.44
C PRO A 235 -3.23 0.88 3.08
N ALA A 236 -2.46 1.83 2.55
CA ALA A 236 -2.53 3.25 2.87
C ALA A 236 -3.95 3.82 2.65
N LEU A 237 -4.55 3.55 1.48
CA LEU A 237 -5.91 3.95 1.15
C LEU A 237 -6.95 3.33 2.09
N ALA A 238 -6.84 2.03 2.40
CA ALA A 238 -7.74 1.35 3.33
C ALA A 238 -7.65 1.90 4.75
N ALA A 239 -6.42 2.12 5.25
CA ALA A 239 -6.17 2.65 6.59
C ALA A 239 -6.73 4.06 6.76
N MET A 240 -6.49 4.96 5.79
CA MET A 240 -7.03 6.32 5.88
C MET A 240 -8.53 6.37 5.58
N SER A 241 -9.08 5.45 4.79
CA SER A 241 -10.52 5.37 4.55
C SER A 241 -11.31 5.02 5.82
N VAL A 242 -10.84 4.07 6.63
CA VAL A 242 -11.50 3.76 7.91
C VAL A 242 -11.37 4.90 8.92
N VAL A 243 -10.22 5.58 8.94
CA VAL A 243 -10.02 6.80 9.76
C VAL A 243 -11.00 7.90 9.34
N ALA A 244 -11.07 8.20 8.04
CA ALA A 244 -11.96 9.22 7.50
C ALA A 244 -13.44 8.88 7.71
N ALA A 245 -13.85 7.63 7.45
CA ALA A 245 -15.22 7.17 7.66
C ALA A 245 -15.66 7.35 9.13
N TRP A 246 -14.82 6.95 10.08
CA TRP A 246 -15.13 7.13 11.50
C TRP A 246 -15.21 8.60 11.91
N LEU A 247 -14.32 9.46 11.39
CA LEU A 247 -14.35 10.90 11.66
C LEU A 247 -15.57 11.59 11.04
N PHE A 248 -16.00 11.19 9.83
CA PHE A 248 -17.24 11.67 9.22
C PHE A 248 -18.46 11.29 10.06
N VAL A 249 -18.59 10.03 10.46
CA VAL A 249 -19.71 9.56 11.31
C VAL A 249 -19.72 10.23 12.68
N SER A 250 -18.53 10.49 13.25
CA SER A 250 -18.39 11.25 14.49
C SER A 250 -18.89 12.69 14.32
N ALA A 251 -18.49 13.37 13.24
CA ALA A 251 -18.93 14.72 12.91
C ALA A 251 -20.45 14.78 12.66
N GLN A 252 -21.03 13.78 12.00
CA GLN A 252 -22.49 13.68 11.82
C GLN A 252 -23.21 13.56 13.17
N SER A 253 -22.64 12.79 14.10
CA SER A 253 -23.21 12.63 15.44
C SER A 253 -23.16 13.95 16.25
N GLU A 254 -22.09 14.74 16.09
CA GLU A 254 -22.00 16.10 16.66
C GLU A 254 -23.05 17.04 16.04
N LEU A 255 -23.18 17.02 14.70
CA LEU A 255 -24.18 17.84 13.99
C LEU A 255 -25.62 17.50 14.36
N ALA A 256 -25.94 16.20 14.53
CA ALA A 256 -27.26 15.75 14.97
C ALA A 256 -27.63 16.28 16.37
N ARG A 257 -26.63 16.59 17.21
CA ARG A 257 -26.81 17.23 18.52
C ARG A 257 -26.79 18.77 18.46
N GLY A 258 -26.67 19.35 17.27
CA GLY A 258 -26.51 20.79 17.10
C GLY A 258 -25.12 21.33 17.47
N GLU A 259 -24.12 20.45 17.62
CA GLU A 259 -22.76 20.83 17.97
C GLU A 259 -21.87 20.97 16.71
N PRO A 260 -20.90 21.91 16.69
CA PRO A 260 -19.95 22.02 15.61
C PRO A 260 -18.95 20.84 15.62
N PRO A 261 -18.58 20.28 14.45
CA PRO A 261 -17.62 19.19 14.39
C PRO A 261 -16.24 19.53 14.96
N THR A 262 -15.77 18.76 15.94
CA THR A 262 -14.52 19.08 16.67
C THR A 262 -13.25 18.54 16.00
N ARG A 263 -13.39 17.59 15.07
CA ARG A 263 -12.28 16.84 14.45
C ARG A 263 -12.17 17.05 12.94
N LEU A 264 -12.54 18.24 12.47
CA LEU A 264 -12.54 18.55 11.03
C LEU A 264 -11.12 18.58 10.43
N LEU A 265 -10.14 19.12 11.16
CA LEU A 265 -8.75 19.19 10.70
C LEU A 265 -8.12 17.80 10.46
N PRO A 266 -8.10 16.85 11.44
CA PRO A 266 -7.56 15.52 11.19
C PRO A 266 -8.32 14.77 10.09
N LEU A 267 -9.63 15.00 9.94
CA LEU A 267 -10.39 14.46 8.81
C LEU A 267 -9.88 14.99 7.47
N GLY A 268 -9.75 16.31 7.32
CA GLY A 268 -9.30 16.88 6.06
C GLY A 268 -7.87 16.49 5.68
N LEU A 269 -6.98 16.36 6.66
CA LEU A 269 -5.62 15.89 6.44
C LEU A 269 -5.57 14.39 6.10
N ALA A 270 -6.42 13.55 6.71
CA ALA A 270 -6.55 12.15 6.30
C ALA A 270 -7.04 12.01 4.85
N LEU A 271 -8.00 12.85 4.42
CA LEU A 271 -8.45 12.90 3.03
C LEU A 271 -7.33 13.39 2.08
N ALA A 272 -6.48 14.32 2.53
CA ALA A 272 -5.33 14.77 1.75
C ALA A 272 -4.31 13.64 1.51
N ALA A 273 -4.03 12.81 2.52
CA ALA A 273 -3.20 11.61 2.35
C ALA A 273 -3.83 10.63 1.33
N ILE A 274 -5.15 10.37 1.43
CA ILE A 274 -5.84 9.51 0.45
C ILE A 274 -5.65 10.04 -0.98
N ALA A 275 -5.87 11.34 -1.20
CA ALA A 275 -5.75 11.95 -2.53
C ALA A 275 -4.33 11.86 -3.11
N ASN A 276 -3.30 11.90 -2.27
CA ASN A 276 -1.90 11.85 -2.71
C ASN A 276 -1.36 10.43 -2.91
N THR A 277 -2.04 9.41 -2.40
CA THR A 277 -1.52 8.03 -2.36
C THR A 277 -1.46 7.38 -3.74
N LYS A 278 -2.47 7.63 -4.57
CA LYS A 278 -2.59 7.10 -5.95
C LYS A 278 -3.58 7.97 -6.71
N GLN A 279 -3.54 7.93 -8.04
CA GLN A 279 -4.52 8.66 -8.86
C GLN A 279 -5.98 8.30 -8.52
N THR A 280 -6.27 7.04 -8.19
CA THR A 280 -7.61 6.61 -7.75
C THR A 280 -8.01 7.17 -6.38
N GLY A 281 -7.07 7.73 -5.63
CA GLY A 281 -7.29 8.30 -4.30
C GLY A 281 -8.29 9.45 -4.32
N ILE A 282 -8.27 10.33 -5.32
CA ILE A 282 -9.24 11.44 -5.40
C ILE A 282 -10.67 10.93 -5.60
N ALA A 283 -10.85 9.86 -6.36
CA ALA A 283 -12.16 9.23 -6.55
C ALA A 283 -12.65 8.55 -5.26
N LEU A 284 -11.73 7.98 -4.47
CA LEU A 284 -12.04 7.47 -3.13
C LEU A 284 -12.44 8.59 -2.18
N VAL A 285 -11.75 9.73 -2.20
CA VAL A 285 -12.15 10.95 -1.44
C VAL A 285 -13.54 11.41 -1.83
N ALA A 286 -13.84 11.49 -3.14
CA ALA A 286 -15.16 11.86 -3.62
C ALA A 286 -16.23 10.86 -3.17
N SER A 287 -15.92 9.55 -3.21
CA SER A 287 -16.84 8.50 -2.75
C SER A 287 -17.09 8.54 -1.24
N LEU A 288 -16.05 8.82 -0.43
CA LEU A 288 -16.18 9.03 1.02
C LEU A 288 -17.01 10.27 1.35
N ALA A 289 -16.78 11.38 0.64
CA ALA A 289 -17.57 12.60 0.81
C ALA A 289 -19.04 12.41 0.40
N GLY A 290 -19.27 11.73 -0.73
CA GLY A 290 -20.62 11.36 -1.18
C GLY A 290 -21.33 10.45 -0.18
N ALA A 291 -20.65 9.42 0.33
CA ALA A 291 -21.17 8.55 1.37
C ALA A 291 -21.49 9.31 2.67
N ALA A 292 -20.66 10.29 3.04
CA ALA A 292 -20.91 11.16 4.19
C ALA A 292 -22.19 11.98 4.01
N LEU A 293 -22.40 12.58 2.82
CA LEU A 293 -23.59 13.36 2.53
C LEU A 293 -24.85 12.51 2.47
N ILE A 294 -24.79 11.36 1.80
CA ILE A 294 -25.93 10.42 1.74
C ILE A 294 -26.31 9.99 3.16
N SER A 295 -25.36 9.52 3.97
CA SER A 295 -25.63 9.15 5.37
C SER A 295 -26.20 10.32 6.17
N ALA A 296 -25.62 11.50 6.09
CA ALA A 296 -26.11 12.69 6.80
C ALA A 296 -27.53 13.10 6.37
N TRP A 297 -27.85 13.06 5.07
CA TRP A 297 -29.16 13.47 4.56
C TRP A 297 -30.27 12.46 4.80
N THR A 298 -29.92 11.20 5.09
CA THR A 298 -30.90 10.20 5.54
C THR A 298 -31.38 10.45 6.97
N GLU A 299 -30.61 11.15 7.79
CA GLU A 299 -30.98 11.47 9.16
C GLU A 299 -31.64 12.86 9.27
N PRO A 300 -32.92 12.96 9.67
CA PRO A 300 -33.62 14.25 9.77
C PRO A 300 -32.99 15.24 10.76
N ALA A 301 -32.32 14.73 11.80
CA ALA A 301 -31.70 15.55 12.83
C ALA A 301 -30.43 16.29 12.34
N VAL A 302 -29.81 15.84 11.24
CA VAL A 302 -28.60 16.46 10.71
C VAL A 302 -28.98 17.54 9.69
N PRO A 303 -28.67 18.83 9.94
CA PRO A 303 -29.02 19.88 8.99
C PRO A 303 -28.25 19.72 7.68
N ARG A 304 -28.97 19.57 6.55
CA ARG A 304 -28.39 19.29 5.22
C ARG A 304 -27.32 20.30 4.81
N ALA A 305 -27.58 21.59 5.04
CA ALA A 305 -26.63 22.67 4.73
C ALA A 305 -25.37 22.59 5.60
N ALA A 306 -25.49 22.24 6.88
CA ALA A 306 -24.35 22.05 7.76
C ALA A 306 -23.54 20.82 7.35
N ALA A 307 -24.19 19.71 7.01
CA ALA A 307 -23.50 18.53 6.47
C ALA A 307 -22.70 18.86 5.20
N LEU A 308 -23.32 19.55 4.24
CA LEU A 308 -22.66 19.98 3.01
C LEU A 308 -21.45 20.88 3.30
N ARG A 309 -21.63 21.92 4.13
CA ARG A 309 -20.57 22.86 4.49
C ARG A 309 -19.37 22.16 5.12
N HIS A 310 -19.58 21.32 6.13
CA HIS A 310 -18.46 20.66 6.82
C HIS A 310 -17.81 19.58 5.94
N THR A 311 -18.57 18.89 5.08
CA THR A 311 -18.00 17.96 4.11
C THR A 311 -17.12 18.70 3.10
N ALA A 312 -17.59 19.84 2.56
CA ALA A 312 -16.81 20.67 1.64
C ALA A 312 -15.53 21.19 2.30
N LEU A 313 -15.60 21.66 3.55
CA LEU A 313 -14.43 22.09 4.31
C LEU A 313 -13.44 20.94 4.59
N ALA A 314 -13.95 19.73 4.87
CA ALA A 314 -13.11 18.55 5.04
C ALA A 314 -12.38 18.15 3.75
N VAL A 315 -13.04 18.26 2.60
CA VAL A 315 -12.47 17.88 1.29
C VAL A 315 -11.43 18.90 0.80
N LEU A 316 -11.48 20.14 1.27
CA LEU A 316 -10.65 21.25 0.76
C LEU A 316 -9.14 20.94 0.75
N PRO A 317 -8.50 20.39 1.81
CA PRO A 317 -7.09 20.03 1.76
C PRO A 317 -6.75 18.99 0.68
N ALA A 318 -7.61 17.99 0.49
CA ALA A 318 -7.45 16.96 -0.53
C ALA A 318 -7.63 17.52 -1.95
N ALA A 319 -8.64 18.38 -2.15
CA ALA A 319 -8.88 19.06 -3.41
C ALA A 319 -7.73 20.00 -3.78
N PHE A 320 -7.19 20.75 -2.80
CA PHE A 320 -6.01 21.59 -2.99
C PHE A 320 -4.80 20.74 -3.44
N LEU A 321 -4.51 19.66 -2.73
CA LEU A 321 -3.40 18.79 -3.06
C LEU A 321 -3.54 18.18 -4.45
N PHE A 322 -4.74 17.71 -4.79
CA PHE A 322 -5.05 17.20 -6.12
C PHE A 322 -4.86 18.27 -7.20
N ALA A 323 -5.28 19.51 -6.96
CA ALA A 323 -5.08 20.62 -7.89
C ALA A 323 -3.58 20.93 -8.09
N VAL A 324 -2.78 20.93 -7.02
CA VAL A 324 -1.32 21.13 -7.10
C VAL A 324 -0.66 19.98 -7.87
N TRP A 325 -1.02 18.74 -7.56
CA TRP A 325 -0.53 17.58 -8.33
C TRP A 325 -0.96 17.66 -9.79
N ARG A 326 -2.21 18.05 -10.07
CA ARG A 326 -2.71 18.15 -11.44
C ARG A 326 -1.98 19.23 -12.24
N TYR A 327 -1.68 20.36 -11.59
CA TYR A 327 -0.83 21.40 -12.13
C TYR A 327 0.57 20.86 -12.47
N HIS A 328 1.20 20.13 -11.54
CA HIS A 328 2.50 19.50 -11.79
C HIS A 328 2.48 18.61 -13.01
N VAL A 329 1.56 17.65 -13.07
CA VAL A 329 1.56 16.70 -14.18
C VAL A 329 1.24 17.36 -15.52
N GLY A 330 0.41 18.42 -15.54
CA GLY A 330 0.18 19.22 -16.74
C GLY A 330 1.42 19.93 -17.29
N HIS A 331 2.45 20.15 -16.46
CA HIS A 331 3.69 20.86 -16.83
C HIS A 331 4.95 20.00 -16.74
N ALA A 332 4.88 18.81 -16.14
CA ALA A 332 6.05 17.99 -15.86
C ALA A 332 6.66 17.40 -17.13
N GLY A 333 5.86 17.18 -18.18
CA GLY A 333 6.33 16.60 -19.44
C GLY A 333 6.80 15.14 -19.31
N VAL A 334 6.25 14.41 -18.33
CA VAL A 334 6.57 13.00 -18.06
C VAL A 334 5.29 12.16 -18.02
N GLU A 335 5.43 10.84 -18.17
CA GLU A 335 4.29 9.95 -18.30
C GLU A 335 3.41 9.85 -17.05
N GLU A 336 2.10 9.75 -17.28
CA GLU A 336 1.08 9.45 -16.28
C GLU A 336 0.08 8.44 -16.85
N LEU A 337 -0.70 7.81 -15.98
CA LEU A 337 -1.85 7.04 -16.43
C LEU A 337 -2.95 8.02 -16.83
N LYS A 338 -3.33 7.99 -18.11
CA LYS A 338 -4.32 8.89 -18.73
C LYS A 338 -5.59 8.11 -19.07
N PRO A 339 -6.76 8.76 -19.03
CA PRO A 339 -7.94 8.22 -19.68
C PRO A 339 -7.70 8.01 -21.17
N LEU A 340 -8.31 6.98 -21.73
CA LEU A 340 -8.40 6.77 -23.17
C LEU A 340 -9.16 7.94 -23.83
N PRO A 341 -8.86 8.27 -25.10
CA PRO A 341 -9.71 9.13 -25.90
C PRO A 341 -11.16 8.67 -25.82
N ALA A 342 -12.12 9.60 -25.77
CA ALA A 342 -13.54 9.27 -25.58
C ALA A 342 -14.10 8.29 -26.63
N ALA A 343 -13.55 8.34 -27.86
CA ALA A 343 -13.91 7.43 -28.95
C ALA A 343 -13.38 5.99 -28.75
N GLU A 344 -12.35 5.81 -27.93
CA GLU A 344 -11.69 4.53 -27.64
C GLU A 344 -12.16 3.92 -26.31
N TRP A 345 -13.16 4.52 -25.67
CA TRP A 345 -13.72 3.96 -24.44
C TRP A 345 -14.31 2.57 -24.71
N ASN A 346 -14.05 1.65 -23.77
CA ASN A 346 -14.37 0.23 -23.90
C ASN A 346 -15.87 -0.09 -23.72
N TRP A 347 -16.77 0.72 -24.27
CA TRP A 347 -18.22 0.51 -24.19
C TRP A 347 -18.64 -0.87 -24.70
N ALA A 348 -17.96 -1.38 -25.73
CA ALA A 348 -18.20 -2.71 -26.28
C ALA A 348 -17.90 -3.84 -25.29
N HIS A 349 -16.92 -3.65 -24.39
CA HIS A 349 -16.53 -4.64 -23.38
C HIS A 349 -17.30 -4.52 -22.06
N LEU A 350 -18.31 -3.65 -21.97
CA LEU A 350 -19.05 -3.44 -20.72
C LEU A 350 -19.70 -4.72 -20.18
N ALA A 351 -20.30 -5.53 -21.07
CA ALA A 351 -20.92 -6.79 -20.70
C ALA A 351 -19.89 -7.82 -20.21
N GLU A 352 -18.76 -7.94 -20.91
CA GLU A 352 -17.64 -8.83 -20.54
C GLU A 352 -17.02 -8.41 -19.20
N ALA A 353 -16.72 -7.12 -19.04
CA ALA A 353 -16.21 -6.57 -17.79
C ALA A 353 -17.16 -6.84 -16.61
N THR A 354 -18.47 -6.66 -16.82
CA THR A 354 -19.48 -6.95 -15.79
C THR A 354 -19.54 -8.45 -15.46
N SER A 355 -19.46 -9.32 -16.48
CA SER A 355 -19.39 -10.78 -16.28
C SER A 355 -18.14 -11.17 -15.50
N SER A 356 -16.98 -10.63 -15.85
CA SER A 356 -15.71 -10.86 -15.15
C SER A 356 -15.76 -10.34 -13.71
N ILE A 357 -16.38 -9.18 -13.46
CA ILE A 357 -16.63 -8.66 -12.11
C ILE A 357 -17.48 -9.66 -11.30
N LEU A 358 -18.56 -10.20 -11.86
CA LEU A 358 -19.37 -11.23 -11.21
C LEU A 358 -18.57 -12.51 -10.94
N GLY A 359 -17.70 -12.90 -11.87
CA GLY A 359 -16.73 -13.99 -11.67
C GLY A 359 -15.85 -13.75 -10.46
N VAL A 360 -15.21 -12.57 -10.37
CA VAL A 360 -14.38 -12.19 -9.21
C VAL A 360 -15.19 -12.16 -7.91
N ILE A 361 -16.44 -11.70 -7.94
CA ILE A 361 -17.33 -11.73 -6.76
C ILE A 361 -17.54 -13.17 -6.30
N SER A 362 -17.75 -14.11 -7.23
CA SER A 362 -17.93 -15.53 -6.93
C SER A 362 -16.67 -16.20 -6.35
N GLU A 363 -15.48 -15.74 -6.77
CA GLU A 363 -14.19 -16.23 -6.25
C GLU A 363 -13.82 -15.66 -4.87
N LYS A 364 -14.51 -14.60 -4.44
CA LYS A 364 -14.28 -13.91 -3.15
C LYS A 364 -15.55 -13.88 -2.28
N PRO A 365 -16.22 -15.03 -2.07
CA PRO A 365 -17.55 -15.07 -1.49
C PRO A 365 -17.58 -14.52 -0.06
N LEU A 366 -16.51 -14.74 0.72
CA LEU A 366 -16.43 -14.24 2.10
C LEU A 366 -16.51 -12.71 2.18
N TYR A 367 -15.76 -11.99 1.34
CA TYR A 367 -15.76 -10.54 1.34
C TYR A 367 -17.12 -9.97 0.94
N PHE A 368 -17.70 -10.46 -0.16
CA PHE A 368 -18.98 -9.95 -0.63
C PHE A 368 -20.16 -10.40 0.24
N ALA A 369 -20.09 -11.58 0.89
CA ALA A 369 -21.05 -11.98 1.91
C ALA A 369 -20.99 -11.05 3.14
N CYS A 370 -19.79 -10.62 3.55
CA CYS A 370 -19.63 -9.61 4.59
C CYS A 370 -20.23 -8.25 4.19
N VAL A 371 -20.04 -7.81 2.94
CA VAL A 371 -20.69 -6.59 2.40
C VAL A 371 -22.21 -6.71 2.49
N ILE A 372 -22.78 -7.79 1.95
CA ILE A 372 -24.23 -8.05 1.99
C ILE A 372 -24.72 -8.11 3.45
N GLY A 373 -24.01 -8.82 4.33
CA GLY A 373 -24.34 -8.91 5.75
C GLY A 373 -24.38 -7.55 6.44
N SER A 374 -23.46 -6.64 6.10
CA SER A 374 -23.46 -5.26 6.63
C SER A 374 -24.68 -4.45 6.16
N ILE A 375 -25.18 -4.69 4.95
CA ILE A 375 -26.38 -4.04 4.43
C ILE A 375 -27.63 -4.63 5.10
N LEU A 376 -27.70 -5.96 5.23
CA LEU A 376 -28.86 -6.66 5.80
C LEU A 376 -29.04 -6.40 7.30
N VAL A 377 -27.97 -6.12 8.05
CA VAL A 377 -28.07 -5.84 9.49
C VAL A 377 -28.57 -4.43 9.80
N LEU A 378 -28.44 -3.49 8.85
CA LEU A 378 -28.87 -2.10 9.00
C LEU A 378 -30.34 -1.95 9.45
N PRO A 379 -31.36 -2.52 8.74
CA PRO A 379 -32.75 -2.36 9.16
C PRO A 379 -33.01 -2.93 10.56
N VAL A 380 -32.34 -4.03 10.93
CA VAL A 380 -32.48 -4.65 12.26
C VAL A 380 -31.98 -3.71 13.35
N LEU A 381 -30.80 -3.11 13.17
CA LEU A 381 -30.23 -2.18 14.15
C LEU A 381 -30.97 -0.85 14.18
N TRP A 382 -31.39 -0.35 13.02
CA TRP A 382 -32.19 0.86 12.94
C TRP A 382 -33.50 0.71 13.72
N VAL A 383 -34.28 -0.35 13.48
CA VAL A 383 -35.53 -0.57 14.23
C VAL A 383 -35.30 -0.69 15.74
N ARG A 384 -34.18 -1.30 16.16
CA ARG A 384 -33.88 -1.52 17.58
C ARG A 384 -33.32 -0.30 18.32
N GLN A 385 -32.57 0.56 17.64
CA GLN A 385 -31.71 1.56 18.29
C GLN A 385 -31.81 2.95 17.66
N GLY A 386 -32.46 3.09 16.52
CA GLY A 386 -32.56 4.34 15.77
C GLY A 386 -31.22 4.80 15.22
N TRP A 387 -30.99 6.11 15.30
CA TRP A 387 -29.78 6.77 14.80
C TRP A 387 -28.64 6.68 15.81
N THR A 388 -27.71 5.77 15.56
CA THR A 388 -26.49 5.57 16.33
C THR A 388 -25.28 5.75 15.42
N PRO A 389 -24.06 5.94 15.97
CA PRO A 389 -22.85 5.92 15.15
C PRO A 389 -22.74 4.66 14.27
N THR A 390 -23.26 3.53 14.75
CA THR A 390 -23.24 2.26 14.01
C THR A 390 -24.21 2.28 12.82
N THR A 391 -25.45 2.73 13.00
CA THR A 391 -26.41 2.78 11.88
C THR A 391 -26.00 3.81 10.83
N ARG A 392 -25.44 4.96 11.25
CA ARG A 392 -24.78 5.93 10.36
C ARG A 392 -23.64 5.30 9.57
N LEU A 393 -22.74 4.57 10.24
CA LEU A 393 -21.62 3.93 9.57
C LEU A 393 -22.06 2.83 8.58
N LEU A 394 -23.11 2.07 8.89
CA LEU A 394 -23.65 1.05 7.97
C LEU A 394 -24.23 1.68 6.69
N ILE A 395 -24.98 2.79 6.81
CA ILE A 395 -25.46 3.56 5.66
C ILE A 395 -24.28 4.15 4.87
N PHE A 396 -23.31 4.74 5.58
CA PHE A 396 -22.08 5.25 4.98
C PHE A 396 -21.34 4.16 4.20
N ASN A 397 -21.14 2.98 4.77
CA ASN A 397 -20.45 1.85 4.14
C ASN A 397 -21.18 1.38 2.87
N ALA A 398 -22.51 1.25 2.92
CA ALA A 398 -23.31 0.88 1.76
C ALA A 398 -23.18 1.90 0.63
N ALA A 399 -23.30 3.20 0.95
CA ALA A 399 -23.14 4.28 -0.02
C ALA A 399 -21.71 4.33 -0.60
N LEU A 400 -20.69 4.20 0.25
CA LEU A 400 -19.29 4.17 -0.17
C LEU A 400 -19.02 3.01 -1.13
N PHE A 401 -19.51 1.81 -0.80
CA PHE A 401 -19.35 0.63 -1.64
C PHE A 401 -19.94 0.83 -3.03
N VAL A 402 -21.14 1.39 -3.12
CA VAL A 402 -21.80 1.67 -4.41
C VAL A 402 -21.05 2.75 -5.18
N LEU A 403 -20.81 3.92 -4.58
CA LEU A 403 -20.16 5.06 -5.26
C LEU A 403 -18.77 4.68 -5.79
N TYR A 404 -17.97 4.00 -4.98
CA TYR A 404 -16.62 3.63 -5.38
C TYR A 404 -16.60 2.53 -6.45
N ASN A 405 -17.49 1.54 -6.38
CA ASN A 405 -17.57 0.52 -7.43
C ASN A 405 -18.12 1.07 -8.76
N LEU A 406 -19.01 2.07 -8.73
CA LEU A 406 -19.41 2.79 -9.94
C LEU A 406 -18.23 3.53 -10.58
N PHE A 407 -17.37 4.15 -9.76
CA PHE A 407 -16.12 4.73 -10.25
C PHE A 407 -15.18 3.68 -10.85
N VAL A 408 -14.98 2.53 -10.18
CA VAL A 408 -14.13 1.45 -10.69
C VAL A 408 -14.65 0.92 -12.02
N LEU A 409 -15.98 0.73 -12.15
CA LEU A 409 -16.61 0.35 -13.41
C LEU A 409 -16.35 1.40 -14.50
N ALA A 410 -16.52 2.68 -14.19
CA ALA A 410 -16.21 3.76 -15.12
C ALA A 410 -14.73 3.77 -15.53
N ALA A 411 -13.80 3.41 -14.63
CA ALA A 411 -12.39 3.30 -14.94
C ALA A 411 -12.09 2.16 -15.93
N TYR A 412 -12.76 1.01 -15.83
CA TYR A 412 -12.63 -0.06 -16.84
C TYR A 412 -13.05 0.41 -18.24
N ILE A 413 -14.08 1.24 -18.32
CA ILE A 413 -14.55 1.81 -19.59
C ILE A 413 -13.56 2.85 -20.12
N ALA A 414 -13.08 3.76 -19.27
CA ALA A 414 -12.42 4.99 -19.70
C ALA A 414 -10.89 5.00 -19.57
N VAL A 415 -10.28 4.06 -18.84
CA VAL A 415 -8.83 4.13 -18.49
C VAL A 415 -8.06 2.88 -18.88
N PHE A 416 -8.63 1.68 -18.69
CA PHE A 416 -7.90 0.45 -18.91
C PHE A 416 -7.79 0.07 -20.39
N PRO A 417 -6.68 -0.57 -20.82
CA PRO A 417 -6.63 -1.22 -22.13
C PRO A 417 -7.76 -2.26 -22.31
N PRO A 418 -8.21 -2.54 -23.54
CA PRO A 418 -9.35 -3.43 -23.81
C PRO A 418 -9.28 -4.79 -23.11
N GLU A 419 -8.13 -5.46 -23.16
CA GLU A 419 -7.93 -6.77 -22.51
C GLU A 419 -8.04 -6.69 -20.98
N MET A 420 -7.47 -5.64 -20.37
CA MET A 420 -7.57 -5.42 -18.93
C MET A 420 -9.00 -5.06 -18.51
N SER A 421 -9.74 -4.34 -19.37
CA SER A 421 -11.15 -4.02 -19.15
C SER A 421 -12.02 -5.27 -19.20
N ALA A 422 -11.94 -6.06 -20.27
CA ALA A 422 -12.74 -7.28 -20.47
C ALA A 422 -12.55 -8.29 -19.33
N ASN A 423 -11.30 -8.45 -18.85
CA ASN A 423 -10.96 -9.35 -17.76
C ASN A 423 -11.20 -8.77 -16.36
N ALA A 424 -11.74 -7.55 -16.25
CA ALA A 424 -11.88 -6.81 -14.98
C ALA A 424 -10.59 -6.87 -14.13
N HIS A 425 -9.46 -6.59 -14.78
CA HIS A 425 -8.13 -6.83 -14.22
C HIS A 425 -7.99 -6.15 -12.86
N SER A 426 -7.57 -6.93 -11.85
CA SER A 426 -7.38 -6.45 -10.48
C SER A 426 -8.63 -5.86 -9.78
N TYR A 427 -9.85 -6.22 -10.19
CA TYR A 427 -11.09 -5.69 -9.57
C TYR A 427 -11.14 -5.82 -8.04
N PHE A 428 -10.77 -7.00 -7.52
CA PHE A 428 -10.77 -7.23 -6.07
C PHE A 428 -9.75 -6.35 -5.34
N ARG A 429 -8.62 -6.00 -5.97
CA ARG A 429 -7.60 -5.12 -5.40
C ARG A 429 -8.18 -3.75 -5.08
N TYR A 430 -9.05 -3.20 -5.92
CA TYR A 430 -9.76 -1.94 -5.63
C TYR A 430 -10.69 -2.07 -4.44
N ASN A 431 -11.41 -3.18 -4.33
CA ASN A 431 -12.31 -3.44 -3.19
C ASN A 431 -11.57 -3.59 -1.85
N THR A 432 -10.28 -3.99 -1.85
CA THR A 432 -9.48 -3.97 -0.61
C THR A 432 -9.34 -2.59 0.02
N GLN A 433 -9.50 -1.50 -0.74
CA GLN A 433 -9.45 -0.13 -0.21
C GLN A 433 -10.66 0.18 0.70
N LEU A 434 -11.75 -0.58 0.58
CA LEU A 434 -12.96 -0.42 1.38
C LEU A 434 -13.03 -1.39 2.57
N SER A 435 -12.12 -2.36 2.64
CA SER A 435 -12.24 -3.51 3.54
C SER A 435 -12.28 -3.10 5.01
N LEU A 436 -11.46 -2.14 5.41
CA LEU A 436 -11.39 -1.71 6.81
C LEU A 436 -12.62 -0.90 7.26
N VAL A 437 -13.29 -0.19 6.33
CA VAL A 437 -14.59 0.45 6.61
C VAL A 437 -15.67 -0.61 6.82
N LEU A 438 -15.68 -1.67 5.99
CA LEU A 438 -16.56 -2.81 6.14
C LEU A 438 -16.32 -3.54 7.47
N VAL A 439 -15.07 -3.82 7.83
CA VAL A 439 -14.67 -4.46 9.09
C VAL A 439 -15.17 -3.67 10.28
N LEU A 440 -14.95 -2.35 10.31
CA LEU A 440 -15.43 -1.50 11.39
C LEU A 440 -16.96 -1.55 11.50
N SER A 441 -17.65 -1.49 10.35
CA SER A 441 -19.11 -1.54 10.28
C SER A 441 -19.66 -2.84 10.88
N LEU A 442 -19.09 -3.98 10.49
CA LEU A 442 -19.48 -5.29 11.02
C LEU A 442 -19.13 -5.45 12.51
N ALA A 443 -17.96 -4.97 12.93
CA ALA A 443 -17.53 -5.06 14.32
C ALA A 443 -18.44 -4.24 15.25
N LEU A 444 -18.83 -3.03 14.84
CA LEU A 444 -19.80 -2.20 15.56
C LEU A 444 -21.20 -2.82 15.54
N ALA A 445 -21.64 -3.36 14.39
CA ALA A 445 -22.93 -4.05 14.30
C ALA A 445 -23.00 -5.26 15.24
N MET A 446 -21.95 -6.10 15.28
CA MET A 446 -21.87 -7.23 16.21
C MET A 446 -21.89 -6.79 17.68
N ARG A 447 -21.16 -5.71 18.02
CA ARG A 447 -21.17 -5.12 19.36
C ARG A 447 -22.59 -4.71 19.76
N ASP A 448 -23.28 -3.99 18.88
CA ASP A 448 -24.58 -3.37 19.18
C ASP A 448 -25.75 -4.37 19.08
N LEU A 449 -25.59 -5.48 18.37
CA LEU A 449 -26.47 -6.65 18.47
C LEU A 449 -26.32 -7.39 19.82
N GLY A 450 -25.42 -6.95 20.68
CA GLY A 450 -25.23 -7.48 22.03
C GLY A 450 -24.38 -8.76 22.08
N ALA A 451 -23.60 -9.07 21.04
CA ALA A 451 -22.76 -10.28 21.02
C ALA A 451 -21.82 -10.34 22.24
N ALA A 452 -21.23 -9.21 22.63
CA ALA A 452 -20.35 -9.13 23.79
C ALA A 452 -21.10 -9.08 25.15
N ALA A 453 -22.35 -8.61 25.16
CA ALA A 453 -23.17 -8.55 26.37
C ALA A 453 -23.58 -9.96 26.84
N ARG A 454 -23.64 -10.93 25.93
CA ARG A 454 -23.99 -12.33 26.22
C ARG A 454 -22.88 -13.12 26.91
N LEU A 455 -21.64 -12.61 26.93
CA LEU A 455 -20.49 -13.28 27.56
C LEU A 455 -20.43 -12.97 29.07
N ARG A 456 -20.26 -14.01 29.91
CA ARG A 456 -20.04 -13.84 31.36
C ARG A 456 -18.68 -13.20 31.63
N SER A 457 -18.48 -12.63 32.82
CA SER A 457 -17.23 -11.92 33.17
C SER A 457 -15.97 -12.80 33.10
N LYS A 458 -16.06 -14.07 33.50
CA LYS A 458 -14.98 -15.06 33.34
C LYS A 458 -14.66 -15.30 31.85
N ASP A 459 -15.71 -15.45 31.03
CA ASP A 459 -15.58 -15.66 29.58
C ASP A 459 -14.92 -14.46 28.89
N ARG A 460 -15.14 -13.24 29.38
CA ARG A 460 -14.48 -12.03 28.85
C ARG A 460 -12.96 -12.03 29.09
N ARG A 461 -12.50 -12.51 30.25
CA ARG A 461 -11.05 -12.63 30.52
C ARG A 461 -10.42 -13.69 29.63
N LEU A 462 -11.07 -14.85 29.49
CA LEU A 462 -10.63 -15.91 28.60
C LEU A 462 -10.60 -15.44 27.14
N ALA A 463 -11.67 -14.78 26.67
CA ALA A 463 -11.72 -14.20 25.33
C ALA A 463 -10.59 -13.19 25.11
N GLY A 464 -10.29 -12.34 26.11
CA GLY A 464 -9.16 -11.42 26.05
C GLY A 464 -7.80 -12.12 25.92
N ALA A 465 -7.59 -13.21 26.66
CA ALA A 465 -6.38 -14.02 26.57
C ALA A 465 -6.28 -14.75 25.21
N VAL A 466 -7.40 -15.27 24.69
CA VAL A 466 -7.48 -15.90 23.37
C VAL A 466 -7.15 -14.89 22.28
N LEU A 467 -7.74 -13.69 22.31
CA LEU A 467 -7.43 -12.63 21.33
C LEU A 467 -5.94 -12.25 21.37
N LEU A 468 -5.37 -12.10 22.56
CA LEU A 468 -3.94 -11.80 22.70
C LEU A 468 -3.07 -12.93 22.17
N SER A 469 -3.41 -14.18 22.48
CA SER A 469 -2.68 -15.36 22.01
C SER A 469 -2.75 -15.48 20.49
N LEU A 470 -3.94 -15.31 19.89
CA LEU A 470 -4.13 -15.30 18.45
C LEU A 470 -3.34 -14.17 17.79
N ALA A 471 -3.36 -12.97 18.37
CA ALA A 471 -2.61 -11.82 17.85
C ALA A 471 -1.10 -12.10 17.77
N LEU A 472 -0.54 -12.78 18.78
CA LEU A 472 0.88 -13.12 18.86
C LEU A 472 1.25 -14.34 17.99
N LEU A 473 0.38 -15.36 17.94
CA LEU A 473 0.67 -16.63 17.27
C LEU A 473 0.29 -16.62 15.78
N ALA A 474 -0.70 -15.83 15.35
CA ALA A 474 -1.14 -15.82 13.95
C ALA A 474 -0.03 -15.46 12.96
N PRO A 475 0.84 -14.44 13.19
CA PRO A 475 1.95 -14.16 12.29
C PRO A 475 2.88 -15.37 12.07
N VAL A 476 3.12 -16.14 13.14
CA VAL A 476 3.96 -17.35 13.08
C VAL A 476 3.21 -18.47 12.35
N ALA A 477 1.94 -18.70 12.69
CA ALA A 477 1.12 -19.76 12.08
C ALA A 477 0.92 -19.54 10.56
N PHE A 478 0.81 -18.29 10.12
CA PHE A 478 0.60 -17.91 8.73
C PHE A 478 1.87 -17.45 8.00
N VAL A 479 3.06 -17.77 8.54
CA VAL A 479 4.35 -17.30 8.02
C VAL A 479 4.53 -17.52 6.52
N LYS A 480 4.15 -18.69 6.00
CA LYS A 480 4.26 -19.02 4.56
C LYS A 480 3.40 -18.10 3.68
N ARG A 481 2.24 -17.67 4.17
CA ARG A 481 1.32 -16.79 3.44
C ARG A 481 1.70 -15.32 3.57
N LEU A 482 2.28 -14.94 4.71
CA LEU A 482 2.74 -13.58 4.99
C LEU A 482 4.05 -13.26 4.27
N ARG A 483 4.93 -14.26 4.11
CA ARG A 483 6.19 -14.19 3.34
C ARG A 483 6.00 -14.60 1.89
N PHE A 484 5.07 -13.92 1.22
CA PHE A 484 4.78 -14.12 -0.21
C PHE A 484 5.98 -13.75 -1.11
N ASP A 485 6.96 -13.03 -0.59
CA ASP A 485 8.26 -12.75 -1.22
C ASP A 485 9.14 -14.00 -1.35
N LEU A 486 8.87 -15.05 -0.56
CA LEU A 486 9.60 -16.33 -0.57
C LEU A 486 8.91 -17.44 -1.37
N ASP A 487 7.77 -17.13 -1.97
CA ASP A 487 7.06 -18.06 -2.85
C ASP A 487 7.70 -18.07 -4.24
N MET A 488 7.78 -19.25 -4.85
CA MET A 488 8.34 -19.38 -6.19
C MET A 488 7.49 -18.65 -7.24
N PRO A 489 8.10 -18.03 -8.25
CA PRO A 489 9.54 -18.09 -8.56
C PRO A 489 10.39 -16.93 -7.98
N GLN A 490 9.87 -16.13 -7.05
CA GLN A 490 10.55 -14.91 -6.61
C GLN A 490 11.95 -15.11 -6.03
N PRO A 491 12.21 -16.14 -5.20
CA PRO A 491 13.56 -16.43 -4.74
C PRO A 491 14.56 -16.64 -5.90
N LEU A 492 14.15 -17.31 -6.98
CA LEU A 492 15.02 -17.58 -8.12
C LEU A 492 15.43 -16.29 -8.85
N VAL A 493 14.48 -15.38 -9.07
CA VAL A 493 14.73 -14.07 -9.67
C VAL A 493 15.74 -13.28 -8.84
N TRP A 494 15.52 -13.21 -7.52
CA TRP A 494 16.42 -12.53 -6.60
C TRP A 494 17.81 -13.16 -6.55
N ASP A 495 17.89 -14.49 -6.52
CA ASP A 495 19.15 -15.20 -6.43
C ASP A 495 19.95 -15.04 -7.73
N ILE A 496 19.33 -15.16 -8.91
CA ILE A 496 19.99 -14.90 -10.20
C ILE A 496 20.50 -13.48 -10.27
N ALA A 497 19.64 -12.49 -9.99
CA ALA A 497 20.04 -11.09 -10.06
C ALA A 497 21.20 -10.78 -9.09
N LYS A 498 21.18 -11.32 -7.86
CA LYS A 498 22.28 -11.15 -6.90
C LYS A 498 23.59 -11.80 -7.34
N HIS A 499 23.54 -12.97 -7.98
CA HIS A 499 24.74 -13.59 -8.50
C HIS A 499 25.31 -12.80 -9.69
N VAL A 500 24.45 -12.39 -10.62
CA VAL A 500 24.83 -11.58 -11.79
C VAL A 500 25.39 -10.23 -11.38
N ALA A 501 24.81 -9.60 -10.36
CA ALA A 501 25.24 -8.33 -9.79
C ALA A 501 26.74 -8.28 -9.40
N ASN A 502 27.35 -9.42 -9.04
CA ASN A 502 28.78 -9.50 -8.71
C ASN A 502 29.70 -9.36 -9.93
N TYR A 503 29.17 -9.45 -11.15
CA TYR A 503 29.90 -9.34 -12.41
C TYR A 503 29.65 -8.00 -13.11
N LEU A 504 28.80 -7.14 -12.52
CA LEU A 504 28.33 -5.91 -13.13
C LEU A 504 28.85 -4.69 -12.39
N SER A 505 29.39 -3.75 -13.17
CA SER A 505 29.62 -2.36 -12.81
C SER A 505 28.38 -1.52 -13.12
N ASP A 506 28.35 -0.28 -12.60
CA ASP A 506 27.22 0.65 -12.82
C ASP A 506 27.05 1.07 -14.28
N ASP A 507 28.14 1.17 -15.05
CA ASP A 507 28.12 1.59 -16.47
C ASP A 507 28.08 0.41 -17.47
N ASP A 508 27.91 -0.82 -16.97
CA ASP A 508 27.89 -1.99 -17.85
C ASP A 508 26.62 -2.03 -18.71
N ARG A 509 26.70 -2.80 -19.79
CA ARG A 509 25.58 -3.08 -20.69
C ARG A 509 25.31 -4.57 -20.68
N LEU A 510 24.12 -4.97 -20.23
CA LEU A 510 23.74 -6.38 -20.08
C LEU A 510 22.50 -6.70 -20.91
N ALA A 511 22.59 -7.72 -21.75
CA ALA A 511 21.44 -8.31 -22.41
C ALA A 511 20.77 -9.35 -21.49
N LEU A 512 19.50 -9.16 -21.16
CA LEU A 512 18.63 -10.12 -20.48
C LEU A 512 17.88 -10.93 -21.54
N LEU A 513 18.33 -12.17 -21.77
CA LEU A 513 17.79 -13.10 -22.74
C LEU A 513 16.96 -14.17 -22.01
N LEU A 514 15.65 -14.03 -22.05
CA LEU A 514 14.72 -14.75 -21.16
C LEU A 514 13.68 -15.55 -21.97
N PRO A 515 13.99 -16.78 -22.39
CA PRO A 515 13.12 -17.56 -23.28
C PRO A 515 11.69 -17.72 -22.80
N GLY A 516 10.73 -17.25 -23.61
CA GLY A 516 9.30 -17.35 -23.33
C GLY A 516 8.80 -16.39 -22.25
N ASP A 517 9.59 -15.36 -21.89
CA ASP A 517 9.13 -14.34 -20.96
C ASP A 517 8.07 -13.43 -21.60
N ASN A 518 7.12 -12.99 -20.79
CA ASN A 518 6.13 -11.96 -21.12
C ASN A 518 6.52 -10.60 -20.51
N ASP A 519 7.83 -10.34 -20.40
CA ASP A 519 8.48 -9.21 -19.72
C ASP A 519 8.33 -9.17 -18.18
N SER A 520 7.61 -10.13 -17.58
CA SER A 520 7.41 -10.17 -16.13
C SER A 520 8.71 -10.53 -15.39
N VAL A 521 9.47 -11.52 -15.85
CA VAL A 521 10.75 -11.91 -15.20
C VAL A 521 11.83 -10.88 -15.53
N ALA A 522 11.86 -10.36 -16.76
CA ALA A 522 12.79 -9.33 -17.21
C ALA A 522 12.70 -8.08 -16.35
N THR A 523 11.47 -7.60 -16.13
CA THR A 523 11.19 -6.43 -15.27
C THR A 523 11.68 -6.66 -13.85
N MET A 524 11.44 -7.83 -13.28
CA MET A 524 11.85 -8.15 -11.92
C MET A 524 13.37 -8.25 -11.78
N ILE A 525 14.07 -8.95 -12.69
CA ILE A 525 15.54 -9.03 -12.68
C ILE A 525 16.14 -7.64 -12.87
N SER A 526 15.64 -6.86 -13.82
CA SER A 526 16.10 -5.48 -14.07
C SER A 526 15.96 -4.61 -12.83
N GLY A 527 14.78 -4.64 -12.20
CA GLY A 527 14.52 -3.88 -10.98
C GLY A 527 15.42 -4.31 -9.82
N VAL A 528 15.68 -5.61 -9.64
CA VAL A 528 16.62 -6.05 -8.59
C VAL A 528 18.04 -5.55 -8.89
N LEU A 529 18.51 -5.64 -10.13
CA LEU A 529 19.86 -5.20 -10.51
C LEU A 529 20.06 -3.68 -10.39
N ALA A 530 19.05 -2.89 -10.74
CA ALA A 530 19.12 -1.43 -10.79
C ALA A 530 18.72 -0.76 -9.47
N ASP A 531 17.64 -1.23 -8.83
CA ASP A 531 16.96 -0.53 -7.72
C ASP A 531 17.33 -1.05 -6.33
N THR A 532 18.12 -2.13 -6.23
CA THR A 532 18.50 -2.72 -4.93
C THR A 532 20.01 -2.58 -4.65
N PRO A 533 20.45 -2.45 -3.38
CA PRO A 533 21.85 -2.23 -3.07
C PRO A 533 22.79 -3.40 -3.46
N PRO A 534 23.97 -3.13 -4.05
CA PRO A 534 24.40 -1.82 -4.54
C PRO A 534 23.65 -1.44 -5.82
N ARG A 535 23.03 -0.24 -5.82
CA ARG A 535 22.18 0.25 -6.90
C ARG A 535 23.02 0.56 -8.14
N ARG A 536 22.55 0.17 -9.33
CA ARG A 536 23.22 0.38 -10.62
C ARG A 536 22.30 1.15 -11.57
N ARG A 537 22.37 2.48 -11.54
CA ARG A 537 21.42 3.33 -12.28
C ARG A 537 21.83 3.53 -13.73
N ARG A 538 23.12 3.43 -14.03
CA ARG A 538 23.62 3.60 -15.40
C ARG A 538 23.67 2.27 -16.15
N LEU A 539 23.18 1.19 -15.54
CA LEU A 539 23.14 -0.14 -16.13
C LEU A 539 22.18 -0.13 -17.32
N ASP A 540 22.74 -0.31 -18.51
CA ASP A 540 21.95 -0.40 -19.75
C ASP A 540 21.49 -1.85 -19.94
N LEU A 541 20.17 -2.04 -20.07
CA LEU A 541 19.55 -3.37 -20.09
C LEU A 541 18.80 -3.60 -21.41
N LEU A 542 19.30 -4.54 -22.22
CA LEU A 542 18.60 -5.03 -23.41
C LEU A 542 17.73 -6.23 -23.03
N ARG A 543 16.41 -6.13 -23.17
CA ARG A 543 15.49 -7.23 -22.85
C ARG A 543 15.06 -7.97 -24.12
N ARG A 544 15.13 -9.30 -24.11
CA ARG A 544 14.63 -10.19 -25.17
C ARG A 544 13.98 -11.42 -24.56
N ASN A 545 12.93 -11.93 -25.21
CA ASN A 545 12.20 -13.12 -24.79
C ASN A 545 12.68 -14.41 -25.49
N THR A 546 13.83 -14.36 -26.15
CA THR A 546 14.51 -15.45 -26.85
C THR A 546 15.99 -15.48 -26.45
N ALA A 547 16.66 -16.61 -26.68
CA ALA A 547 18.09 -16.78 -26.42
C ALA A 547 18.79 -17.63 -27.50
N ASP A 548 18.29 -17.56 -28.74
CA ASP A 548 18.90 -18.25 -29.89
C ASP A 548 20.20 -17.53 -30.35
N PRO A 549 21.02 -18.18 -31.20
CA PRO A 549 22.25 -17.58 -31.70
C PRO A 549 22.04 -16.22 -32.38
N ALA A 550 20.92 -16.02 -33.09
CA ALA A 550 20.62 -14.75 -33.75
C ALA A 550 20.38 -13.62 -32.74
N THR A 551 19.72 -13.91 -31.61
CA THR A 551 19.49 -12.95 -30.52
C THR A 551 20.80 -12.58 -29.82
N LEU A 552 21.70 -13.56 -29.62
CA LEU A 552 23.03 -13.32 -29.09
C LEU A 552 23.90 -12.47 -30.04
N GLU A 553 23.85 -12.74 -31.34
CA GLU A 553 24.51 -11.92 -32.36
C GLU A 553 23.94 -10.50 -32.42
N GLU A 554 22.62 -10.35 -32.28
CA GLU A 554 21.97 -9.04 -32.18
C GLU A 554 22.50 -8.26 -30.97
N ALA A 555 22.54 -8.88 -29.79
CA ALA A 555 23.05 -8.23 -28.57
C ALA A 555 24.51 -7.78 -28.74
N ALA A 556 25.36 -8.63 -29.30
CA ALA A 556 26.76 -8.31 -29.59
C ALA A 556 26.86 -7.13 -30.58
N ARG A 557 26.07 -7.15 -31.67
CA ARG A 557 26.01 -6.06 -32.66
C ARG A 557 25.54 -4.73 -32.06
N LEU A 558 24.61 -4.78 -31.10
CA LEU A 558 24.15 -3.61 -30.35
C LEU A 558 25.16 -3.14 -29.28
N GLY A 559 26.30 -3.84 -29.15
CA GLY A 559 27.39 -3.48 -28.25
C GLY A 559 27.13 -3.86 -26.79
N TYR A 560 26.37 -4.93 -26.54
CA TYR A 560 26.18 -5.49 -25.20
C TYR A 560 27.21 -6.60 -24.97
N PRO A 561 28.29 -6.37 -24.21
CA PRO A 561 29.37 -7.34 -24.03
C PRO A 561 28.99 -8.47 -23.07
N LEU A 562 27.89 -8.35 -22.32
CA LEU A 562 27.39 -9.36 -21.39
C LEU A 562 25.97 -9.79 -21.78
N ALA A 563 25.69 -11.08 -21.64
CA ALA A 563 24.35 -11.64 -21.82
C ALA A 563 24.01 -12.62 -20.70
N LEU A 564 22.91 -12.37 -19.98
CA LEU A 564 22.29 -13.32 -19.07
C LEU A 564 21.23 -14.11 -19.84
N VAL A 565 21.48 -15.40 -20.04
CA VAL A 565 20.46 -16.34 -20.52
C VAL A 565 19.84 -17.02 -19.31
N SER A 566 18.58 -16.73 -18.97
CA SER A 566 17.97 -17.28 -17.74
C SER A 566 17.65 -18.76 -17.84
N CYS A 567 17.41 -19.27 -19.06
CA CYS A 567 17.24 -20.70 -19.29
C CYS A 567 17.88 -21.12 -20.59
N THR A 568 18.94 -21.90 -20.51
CA THR A 568 19.62 -22.48 -21.67
C THR A 568 18.78 -23.60 -22.32
N PRO A 569 18.51 -23.52 -23.64
CA PRO A 569 17.79 -24.56 -24.34
C PRO A 569 18.58 -25.88 -24.42
N GLN A 570 17.89 -27.01 -24.53
CA GLN A 570 18.55 -28.30 -24.75
C GLN A 570 19.21 -28.34 -26.13
N GLY A 571 20.41 -28.90 -26.21
CA GLY A 571 21.10 -29.16 -27.49
C GLY A 571 22.03 -28.05 -27.99
N GLN A 572 22.22 -26.96 -27.24
CA GLN A 572 23.25 -25.97 -27.55
C GLN A 572 24.61 -26.49 -27.05
N SER A 573 25.51 -26.85 -27.98
CA SER A 573 26.69 -27.71 -27.76
C SER A 573 27.67 -27.26 -26.68
N ASP A 574 27.61 -26.00 -26.25
CA ASP A 574 28.62 -25.39 -25.38
C ASP A 574 28.05 -24.80 -24.08
N LEU A 575 26.74 -24.94 -23.84
CA LEU A 575 26.08 -24.42 -22.64
C LEU A 575 25.43 -25.54 -21.82
N PRO A 576 25.56 -25.51 -20.48
CA PRO A 576 24.89 -26.50 -19.64
C PRO A 576 23.37 -26.34 -19.79
N PRO A 577 22.60 -27.39 -20.09
CA PRO A 577 21.16 -27.28 -20.35
C PRO A 577 20.36 -26.97 -19.08
N ALA A 578 19.26 -26.25 -19.24
CA ALA A 578 18.32 -25.92 -18.16
C ALA A 578 18.95 -25.17 -16.97
N GLN A 579 19.89 -24.27 -17.25
CA GLN A 579 20.53 -23.42 -16.23
C GLN A 579 20.44 -21.94 -16.62
N ALA A 580 20.56 -21.06 -15.63
CA ALA A 580 20.86 -19.65 -15.90
C ALA A 580 22.36 -19.52 -16.16
N VAL A 581 22.76 -18.80 -17.21
CA VAL A 581 24.17 -18.59 -17.56
C VAL A 581 24.45 -17.13 -17.87
N LEU A 582 25.64 -16.67 -17.51
CA LEU A 582 26.18 -15.37 -17.89
C LEU A 582 27.29 -15.58 -18.92
N LEU A 583 27.15 -14.91 -20.05
CA LEU A 583 28.07 -14.97 -21.18
C LEU A 583 28.79 -13.63 -21.37
N ARG A 584 30.03 -13.67 -21.86
CA ARG A 584 30.81 -12.52 -22.33
C ARG A 584 31.03 -12.63 -23.83
N HIS A 585 30.86 -11.54 -24.56
CA HIS A 585 31.27 -11.45 -25.96
C HIS A 585 32.72 -10.98 -26.07
N ASP A 586 33.59 -11.88 -26.53
CA ASP A 586 35.00 -11.59 -26.87
C ASP A 586 35.16 -11.60 -28.41
N PRO A 587 36.32 -11.21 -28.98
CA PRO A 587 36.57 -11.32 -30.43
C PRO A 587 36.37 -12.73 -31.02
N GLY A 588 36.46 -13.77 -30.20
CA GLY A 588 36.22 -15.17 -30.57
C GLY A 588 34.77 -15.63 -30.40
N GLY A 589 33.83 -14.71 -30.14
CA GLY A 589 32.41 -15.00 -29.91
C GLY A 589 32.02 -15.04 -28.43
N TRP A 590 30.81 -15.55 -28.17
CA TRP A 590 30.27 -15.66 -26.82
C TRP A 590 30.94 -16.77 -26.02
N ARG A 591 31.36 -16.46 -24.80
CA ARG A 591 31.99 -17.39 -23.85
C ARG A 591 31.25 -17.42 -22.53
N LEU A 592 31.10 -18.62 -21.96
CA LEU A 592 30.51 -18.82 -20.65
C LEU A 592 31.44 -18.26 -19.55
N ILE A 593 30.91 -17.34 -18.73
CA ILE A 593 31.60 -16.81 -17.54
C ILE A 593 31.15 -17.55 -16.28
N ALA A 594 29.84 -17.73 -16.15
CA ALA A 594 29.23 -18.32 -14.97
C ALA A 594 27.95 -19.08 -15.33
N ALA A 595 27.64 -20.12 -14.55
CA ALA A 595 26.42 -20.90 -14.67
C ALA A 595 25.83 -21.14 -13.27
N TRP A 596 24.51 -21.05 -13.16
CA TRP A 596 23.76 -21.26 -11.93
C TRP A 596 22.66 -22.29 -12.17
N PRO A 597 22.82 -23.53 -11.68
CA PRO A 597 21.77 -24.53 -11.76
C PRO A 597 20.60 -24.13 -10.87
N TYR A 598 19.38 -24.34 -11.36
CA TYR A 598 18.19 -24.16 -10.55
C TYR A 598 18.12 -25.25 -9.47
N PRO A 599 17.75 -24.89 -8.22
CA PRO A 599 17.64 -25.88 -7.16
C PRO A 599 16.54 -26.90 -7.48
N GLN A 600 16.83 -28.20 -7.33
CA GLN A 600 15.89 -29.29 -7.64
C GLN A 600 14.54 -29.13 -6.92
N HIS A 601 14.58 -28.71 -5.65
CA HIS A 601 13.37 -28.49 -4.85
C HIS A 601 12.50 -27.33 -5.35
N ALA A 602 12.98 -26.47 -6.25
CA ALA A 602 12.15 -25.41 -6.83
C ALA A 602 11.01 -25.98 -7.68
N ALA A 603 11.22 -27.11 -8.36
CA ALA A 603 10.20 -27.78 -9.16
C ALA A 603 9.05 -28.32 -8.29
N GLU A 604 9.37 -28.77 -7.06
CA GLU A 604 8.42 -29.35 -6.11
C GLU A 604 7.54 -28.30 -5.41
N ARG A 605 7.96 -27.02 -5.41
CA ARG A 605 7.21 -25.95 -4.76
C ARG A 605 6.08 -25.44 -5.64
N ARG A 606 5.04 -24.91 -5.01
CA ARG A 606 3.96 -24.20 -5.69
C ARG A 606 4.49 -22.90 -6.29
N TRP A 607 4.30 -22.71 -7.59
CA TRP A 607 4.67 -21.47 -8.28
C TRP A 607 3.46 -20.55 -8.38
N GLN A 608 3.72 -19.27 -8.24
CA GLN A 608 2.73 -18.24 -8.50
C GLN A 608 2.59 -18.01 -10.00
N HIS A 609 1.39 -17.67 -10.45
CA HIS A 609 1.09 -17.35 -11.86
C HIS A 609 1.43 -15.90 -12.23
N LEU A 610 2.02 -15.13 -11.30
CA LEU A 610 2.34 -13.72 -11.53
C LEU A 610 3.52 -13.53 -12.48
N LEU A 611 4.45 -14.48 -12.47
CA LEU A 611 5.64 -14.48 -13.32
C LEU A 611 5.56 -15.64 -14.30
N SER A 612 6.08 -15.42 -15.50
CA SER A 612 6.25 -16.47 -16.51
C SER A 612 7.17 -17.59 -15.96
N TRP A 613 6.84 -18.84 -16.30
CA TRP A 613 7.58 -20.00 -15.79
C TRP A 613 8.73 -20.42 -16.72
N SER A 614 8.50 -20.28 -18.03
CA SER A 614 9.44 -20.68 -19.09
C SER A 614 10.83 -20.09 -18.95
N PRO A 615 11.01 -18.80 -18.57
CA PRO A 615 12.34 -18.21 -18.42
C PRO A 615 13.18 -18.85 -17.32
N LEU A 616 12.56 -19.62 -16.42
CA LEU A 616 13.22 -20.23 -15.27
C LEU A 616 13.29 -21.75 -15.40
N CYS A 617 13.36 -22.23 -16.66
CA CYS A 617 13.49 -23.63 -17.03
C CYS A 617 12.39 -24.56 -16.51
N ARG A 618 11.22 -24.00 -16.22
CA ARG A 618 10.04 -24.79 -15.88
C ARG A 618 9.14 -24.90 -17.10
N SER A 619 9.04 -26.10 -17.66
CA SER A 619 7.97 -26.43 -18.61
C SER A 619 6.61 -26.33 -17.93
N GLN A 620 5.62 -25.78 -18.62
CA GLN A 620 4.24 -25.70 -18.12
C GLN A 620 3.62 -27.07 -17.93
#